data_AF-A0A3M1QH54-F1
#
_entry.id   AF-A0A3M1QH54-F1
#
_cell.length_a   1.000
_cell.length_b   1.000
_cell.length_c   1.000
_cell.angle_alpha   90.00
_cell.angle_beta   90.00
_cell.angle_gamma   90.00
#
_symmetry.space_group_name_H-M   'P 1'
#
loop_
_entity.id
_entity.type
_entity.pdbx_description
1 polymer ?
#
loop_
_entity_poly.entity_id
_entity_poly.type
_entity_poly.pdbx_seq_one_letter_code
_entity_poly.pdbx_strand_id
1 'polypeptide(L)'
;MFACRTAIILLVAFILSLASAAAQVDDVLTFNENRLGEINSPGATVSYAIAAMPGETVALQVLGFNEGLVPAFSVFDNANNLIRVVENSSGNSVVQGNVTFTQSGTYIVQIRGANNTIGRFVVSMQPAVAQPDATPLNIGQMVLNVVSLTAPIQRYSFGAQPGNALTLQVRSIVESGGPAVTLIDALSGETLATMSPRLTGGDWQIPSGAGSFIVEVQHSGASFDEGFSINLLTGTIAENVAASAVSVAPTVPPPPPAPSPTPIPEDVDLVLRWNLDNIVVTNVSGGTPDLTGLRFVGGGLEVDATVIIQSGAPTALTAFPNGSCFAFRPLGFTEPPPSPPECQTMRAWWFSNNVVFWTGASFDVIYNGQTVTTCPAGSGRCEVDLPGV
;
A
#
# COMPACT_ATOMS: atom_id res chain seq x y z
N MET A 1 -34.92 41.87 -67.37
CA MET A 1 -35.52 41.42 -66.09
C MET A 1 -35.35 39.90 -65.89
N PHE A 2 -34.15 39.36 -66.12
CA PHE A 2 -33.85 37.91 -65.95
C PHE A 2 -32.48 37.63 -65.29
N ALA A 3 -31.66 38.65 -65.02
CA ALA A 3 -30.31 38.47 -64.46
C ALA A 3 -30.24 38.55 -62.92
N CYS A 4 -31.32 38.98 -62.25
CA CYS A 4 -31.32 39.20 -60.80
C CYS A 4 -31.82 37.96 -60.01
N ARG A 5 -32.53 37.02 -60.67
CA ARG A 5 -33.03 35.80 -60.01
C ARG A 5 -31.98 34.70 -59.84
N THR A 6 -30.95 34.68 -60.67
CA THR A 6 -29.90 33.64 -60.63
C THR A 6 -28.85 33.88 -59.53
N ALA A 7 -28.66 35.14 -59.11
CA ALA A 7 -27.70 35.49 -58.06
C ALA A 7 -28.18 35.13 -56.64
N ILE A 8 -29.50 35.10 -56.41
CA ILE A 8 -30.07 34.79 -55.08
C ILE A 8 -30.07 33.29 -54.80
N ILE A 9 -30.22 32.44 -55.83
CA ILE A 9 -30.19 30.97 -55.66
C ILE A 9 -28.76 30.47 -55.37
N LEU A 10 -27.73 31.12 -55.93
CA LEU A 10 -26.33 30.81 -55.63
C LEU A 10 -25.88 31.27 -54.23
N LEU A 11 -26.49 32.33 -53.68
CA LEU A 11 -26.19 32.82 -52.33
C LEU A 11 -26.85 31.95 -51.23
N VAL A 12 -28.04 31.38 -51.49
CA VAL A 12 -28.72 30.47 -50.54
C VAL A 12 -28.05 29.09 -50.50
N ALA A 13 -27.49 28.61 -51.62
CA ALA A 13 -26.74 27.35 -51.65
C ALA A 13 -25.38 27.41 -50.93
N PHE A 14 -24.78 28.60 -50.79
CA PHE A 14 -23.49 28.78 -50.11
C PHE A 14 -23.62 29.01 -48.59
N ILE A 15 -24.83 29.29 -48.09
CA ILE A 15 -25.09 29.48 -46.65
C ILE A 15 -25.53 28.16 -45.98
N LEU A 16 -25.97 27.15 -46.75
CA LEU A 16 -26.32 25.82 -46.24
C LEU A 16 -25.14 24.82 -46.12
N SER A 17 -23.91 25.22 -46.44
CA SER A 17 -22.71 24.38 -46.26
C SER A 17 -21.93 24.63 -44.97
N LEU A 18 -22.43 25.51 -44.08
CA LEU A 18 -21.92 25.70 -42.72
C LEU A 18 -22.63 24.80 -41.70
N ALA A 19 -23.22 23.69 -42.15
CA ALA A 19 -23.49 22.58 -41.24
C ALA A 19 -22.11 22.11 -40.74
N SER A 20 -21.78 22.51 -39.51
CA SER A 20 -20.68 21.93 -38.76
C SER A 20 -20.85 20.43 -38.90
N ALA A 21 -19.94 19.79 -39.62
CA ALA A 21 -19.76 18.36 -39.52
C ALA A 21 -19.40 18.13 -38.05
N ALA A 22 -20.39 17.84 -37.22
CA ALA A 22 -20.14 17.03 -36.04
C ALA A 22 -19.48 15.78 -36.62
N ALA A 23 -18.16 15.69 -36.47
CA ALA A 23 -17.41 14.53 -36.92
C ALA A 23 -18.07 13.33 -36.26
N GLN A 24 -18.86 12.58 -37.02
CA GLN A 24 -19.42 11.33 -36.55
C GLN A 24 -18.21 10.43 -36.32
N VAL A 25 -17.99 10.08 -35.07
CA VAL A 25 -16.96 9.12 -34.69
C VAL A 25 -17.47 7.76 -35.17
N ASP A 26 -17.12 7.40 -36.40
CA ASP A 26 -17.62 6.18 -37.06
C ASP A 26 -16.96 4.91 -36.50
N ASP A 27 -15.84 5.03 -35.77
CA ASP A 27 -15.14 3.88 -35.20
C ASP A 27 -15.62 3.58 -33.77
N VAL A 28 -16.26 2.42 -33.61
CA VAL A 28 -16.84 1.96 -32.34
C VAL A 28 -15.88 0.99 -31.67
N LEU A 29 -15.58 1.26 -30.40
CA LEU A 29 -14.83 0.37 -29.53
C LEU A 29 -15.79 -0.53 -28.75
N THR A 30 -15.69 -1.83 -28.98
CA THR A 30 -16.51 -2.87 -28.35
C THR A 30 -15.68 -3.73 -27.40
N PHE A 31 -16.35 -4.45 -26.50
CA PHE A 31 -15.68 -5.28 -25.51
C PHE A 31 -14.84 -6.39 -26.14
N ASN A 32 -13.65 -6.60 -25.58
CA ASN A 32 -12.69 -7.63 -25.97
C ASN A 32 -12.23 -7.54 -27.44
N GLU A 33 -12.45 -6.39 -28.09
CA GLU A 33 -11.90 -6.10 -29.40
C GLU A 33 -10.71 -5.14 -29.28
N ASN A 34 -9.74 -5.37 -30.17
CA ASN A 34 -8.61 -4.48 -30.35
C ASN A 34 -8.86 -3.61 -31.59
N ARG A 35 -8.70 -2.30 -31.44
CA ARG A 35 -8.73 -1.34 -32.54
C ARG A 35 -7.35 -0.74 -32.75
N LEU A 36 -6.96 -0.62 -34.01
CA LEU A 36 -5.73 0.05 -34.40
C LEU A 36 -6.00 1.53 -34.63
N GLY A 37 -5.04 2.36 -34.27
CA GLY A 37 -5.05 3.78 -34.59
C GLY A 37 -3.65 4.33 -34.81
N GLU A 38 -3.59 5.55 -35.34
CA GLU A 38 -2.34 6.24 -35.66
C GLU A 38 -2.49 7.74 -35.45
N ILE A 39 -1.52 8.31 -34.74
CA ILE A 39 -1.39 9.74 -34.50
C ILE A 39 -0.32 10.24 -35.46
N ASN A 40 -0.74 10.95 -36.50
CA ASN A 40 0.13 11.37 -37.61
C ASN A 40 0.74 12.76 -37.43
N SER A 41 0.34 13.51 -36.40
CA SER A 41 0.89 14.84 -36.13
C SER A 41 0.88 15.19 -34.65
N PRO A 42 1.87 15.98 -34.18
CA PRO A 42 1.92 16.51 -32.83
C PRO A 42 0.60 17.18 -32.41
N GLY A 43 0.02 16.74 -31.28
CA GLY A 43 -1.23 17.29 -30.75
C GLY A 43 -2.51 16.78 -31.41
N ALA A 44 -2.43 15.93 -32.43
CA ALA A 44 -3.60 15.27 -32.99
C ALA A 44 -4.17 14.21 -32.03
N THR A 45 -5.47 13.97 -32.15
CA THR A 45 -6.20 12.96 -31.39
C THR A 45 -6.92 12.00 -32.33
N VAL A 46 -7.08 10.75 -31.89
CA VAL A 46 -7.92 9.74 -32.56
C VAL A 46 -9.09 9.42 -31.65
N SER A 47 -10.31 9.44 -32.18
CA SER A 47 -11.54 9.28 -31.39
C SER A 47 -12.22 7.94 -31.66
N TYR A 48 -12.74 7.31 -30.62
CA TYR A 48 -13.59 6.11 -30.69
C TYR A 48 -14.88 6.32 -29.90
N ALA A 49 -15.98 5.76 -30.38
CA ALA A 49 -17.26 5.78 -29.69
C ALA A 49 -17.44 4.53 -28.83
N ILE A 50 -17.97 4.70 -27.62
CA ILE A 50 -18.37 3.61 -26.71
C ILE A 50 -19.84 3.79 -26.37
N ALA A 51 -20.62 2.71 -26.40
CA ALA A 51 -21.96 2.69 -25.81
C ALA A 51 -21.87 2.10 -24.40
N ALA A 52 -22.43 2.78 -23.40
CA ALA A 52 -22.40 2.33 -22.01
C ALA A 52 -23.76 2.49 -21.31
N MET A 53 -23.95 1.73 -20.23
CA MET A 53 -25.10 1.79 -19.32
C MET A 53 -24.74 2.43 -17.96
N PRO A 54 -25.72 2.92 -17.19
CA PRO A 54 -25.48 3.43 -15.84
C PRO A 54 -24.87 2.37 -14.92
N GLY A 55 -23.82 2.73 -14.19
CA GLY A 55 -23.10 1.84 -13.27
C GLY A 55 -22.10 0.90 -13.97
N GLU A 56 -22.01 0.94 -15.30
CA GLU A 56 -21.02 0.16 -16.03
C GLU A 56 -19.62 0.74 -15.84
N THR A 57 -18.66 -0.12 -15.48
CA THR A 57 -17.25 0.24 -15.40
C THR A 57 -16.45 -0.55 -16.42
N VAL A 58 -15.67 0.16 -17.23
CA VAL A 58 -14.81 -0.43 -18.26
C VAL A 58 -13.35 -0.12 -18.00
N ALA A 59 -12.48 -1.07 -18.31
CA ALA A 59 -11.04 -0.88 -18.35
C ALA A 59 -10.63 -0.59 -19.79
N LEU A 60 -10.06 0.60 -20.02
CA LEU A 60 -9.46 0.98 -21.29
C LEU A 60 -7.96 0.82 -21.22
N GLN A 61 -7.38 0.15 -22.21
CA GLN A 61 -5.93 0.02 -22.35
C GLN A 61 -5.51 0.55 -23.71
N VAL A 62 -4.46 1.37 -23.73
CA VAL A 62 -3.82 1.85 -24.95
C VAL A 62 -2.34 1.45 -24.92
N LEU A 63 -1.90 0.69 -25.92
CA LEU A 63 -0.52 0.27 -26.11
C LEU A 63 0.04 0.96 -27.36
N GLY A 64 1.04 1.82 -27.20
CA GLY A 64 1.87 2.34 -28.29
C GLY A 64 2.97 1.32 -28.63
N PHE A 65 3.11 0.95 -29.90
CA PHE A 65 4.04 -0.13 -30.29
C PHE A 65 4.94 0.20 -31.49
N ASN A 66 4.92 1.44 -31.98
CA ASN A 66 5.95 1.96 -32.88
C ASN A 66 6.20 3.47 -32.61
N GLU A 67 7.37 3.96 -33.03
CA GLU A 67 7.76 5.39 -33.08
C GLU A 67 7.92 6.14 -31.74
N GLY A 68 7.94 5.42 -30.61
CA GLY A 68 8.13 6.05 -29.29
C GLY A 68 6.91 6.83 -28.82
N LEU A 69 5.72 6.48 -29.34
CA LEU A 69 4.45 7.00 -28.85
C LEU A 69 4.31 6.75 -27.33
N VAL A 70 4.02 7.81 -26.60
CA VAL A 70 3.63 7.76 -25.18
C VAL A 70 2.12 8.01 -25.13
N PRO A 71 1.28 6.96 -25.15
CA PRO A 71 -0.17 7.16 -25.25
C PRO A 71 -0.75 7.76 -23.98
N ALA A 72 -1.75 8.62 -24.15
CA ALA A 72 -2.64 9.12 -23.11
C ALA A 72 -4.08 9.14 -23.67
N PHE A 73 -5.09 9.13 -22.81
CA PHE A 73 -6.47 9.20 -23.29
C PHE A 73 -7.38 10.05 -22.41
N SER A 74 -8.51 10.46 -22.98
CA SER A 74 -9.57 11.18 -22.28
C SER A 74 -10.92 10.63 -22.72
N VAL A 75 -11.88 10.62 -21.81
CA VAL A 75 -13.24 10.16 -22.08
C VAL A 75 -14.22 11.29 -21.82
N PHE A 76 -15.08 11.52 -22.80
CA PHE A 76 -16.09 12.57 -22.79
C PHE A 76 -17.49 11.98 -22.91
N ASP A 77 -18.48 12.64 -22.34
CA ASP A 77 -19.89 12.34 -22.62
C ASP A 77 -20.33 12.91 -23.98
N ASN A 78 -21.58 12.60 -24.36
CA ASN A 78 -22.17 13.09 -25.61
C ASN A 78 -22.38 14.62 -25.65
N ALA A 79 -22.28 15.30 -24.51
CA ALA A 79 -22.30 16.76 -24.41
C ALA A 79 -20.88 17.37 -24.41
N ASN A 80 -19.86 16.54 -24.66
CA ASN A 80 -18.44 16.91 -24.66
C ASN A 80 -17.91 17.36 -23.30
N ASN A 81 -18.55 16.94 -22.20
CA ASN A 81 -18.01 17.12 -20.86
C ASN A 81 -16.97 16.03 -20.59
N LEU A 82 -15.86 16.43 -19.97
CA LEU A 82 -14.79 15.53 -19.60
C LEU A 82 -15.20 14.67 -18.39
N ILE A 83 -15.17 13.35 -18.57
CA ILE A 83 -15.45 12.36 -17.52
C ILE A 83 -14.17 11.89 -16.87
N ARG A 84 -13.18 11.57 -17.71
CA ARG A 84 -11.91 11.00 -17.26
C ARG A 84 -10.79 11.46 -18.15
N VAL A 85 -9.65 11.74 -17.54
CA VAL A 85 -8.35 11.83 -18.23
C VAL A 85 -7.46 10.76 -17.63
N VAL A 86 -6.67 10.12 -18.49
CA VAL A 86 -5.53 9.31 -18.09
C VAL A 86 -4.28 9.85 -18.74
N GLU A 87 -3.45 10.48 -17.91
CA GLU A 87 -2.17 11.05 -18.30
C GLU A 87 -1.07 10.00 -18.30
N ASN A 88 0.02 10.29 -19.01
CA ASN A 88 1.18 9.43 -19.10
C ASN A 88 2.45 10.28 -19.22
N SER A 89 2.68 11.12 -18.22
CA SER A 89 3.87 11.97 -18.16
C SER A 89 5.14 11.15 -17.95
N SER A 90 5.00 9.97 -17.33
CA SER A 90 6.06 8.98 -17.08
C SER A 90 6.64 8.32 -18.34
N GLY A 91 6.05 8.50 -19.53
CA GLY A 91 6.65 7.99 -20.77
C GLY A 91 6.40 6.50 -21.03
N ASN A 92 5.40 5.89 -20.40
CA ASN A 92 5.11 4.47 -20.56
C ASN A 92 4.57 4.17 -21.97
N SER A 93 4.92 3.02 -22.54
CA SER A 93 4.33 2.58 -23.82
C SER A 93 2.90 2.03 -23.67
N VAL A 94 2.48 1.73 -22.44
CA VAL A 94 1.13 1.27 -22.10
C VAL A 94 0.53 2.22 -21.08
N VAL A 95 -0.73 2.61 -21.32
CA VAL A 95 -1.55 3.33 -20.35
C VAL A 95 -2.88 2.60 -20.19
N GLN A 96 -3.38 2.55 -18.96
CA GLN A 96 -4.65 1.90 -18.64
C GLN A 96 -5.43 2.77 -17.65
N GLY A 97 -6.76 2.75 -17.74
CA GLY A 97 -7.61 3.35 -16.73
C GLY A 97 -9.03 2.84 -16.74
N ASN A 98 -9.65 2.89 -15.56
CA ASN A 98 -11.05 2.50 -15.38
C ASN A 98 -11.96 3.72 -15.52
N VAL A 99 -13.06 3.55 -16.24
CA VAL A 99 -14.08 4.57 -16.46
C VAL A 99 -15.42 4.03 -16.01
N THR A 100 -16.09 4.74 -15.10
CA THR A 100 -17.44 4.38 -14.65
C THR A 100 -18.43 5.36 -15.25
N PHE A 101 -19.48 4.82 -15.89
CA PHE A 101 -20.50 5.61 -16.56
C PHE A 101 -21.72 5.77 -15.66
N THR A 102 -22.21 6.99 -15.49
CA THR A 102 -23.36 7.28 -14.62
C THR A 102 -24.68 7.33 -15.38
N GLN A 103 -24.62 7.42 -16.71
CA GLN A 103 -25.78 7.52 -17.60
C GLN A 103 -25.65 6.57 -18.78
N SER A 104 -26.78 6.13 -19.32
CA SER A 104 -26.80 5.40 -20.59
C SER A 104 -26.50 6.36 -21.74
N GLY A 105 -25.65 5.97 -22.68
CA GLY A 105 -25.42 6.77 -23.87
C GLY A 105 -24.14 6.44 -24.60
N THR A 106 -23.83 7.28 -25.59
CA THR A 106 -22.57 7.25 -26.33
C THR A 106 -21.56 8.16 -25.66
N TYR A 107 -20.36 7.63 -25.46
CA TYR A 107 -19.19 8.31 -24.92
C TYR A 107 -18.07 8.33 -25.95
N ILE A 108 -17.21 9.34 -25.89
CA ILE A 108 -16.10 9.52 -26.83
C ILE A 108 -14.80 9.30 -26.08
N VAL A 109 -14.00 8.33 -26.52
CA VAL A 109 -12.61 8.15 -26.08
C VAL A 109 -11.70 8.85 -27.07
N GLN A 110 -10.93 9.82 -26.62
CA GLN A 110 -9.90 10.49 -27.39
C GLN A 110 -8.53 10.00 -26.95
N ILE A 111 -7.76 9.45 -27.88
CA ILE A 111 -6.39 9.00 -27.68
C ILE A 111 -5.45 10.04 -28.25
N ARG A 112 -4.40 10.37 -27.50
CA ARG A 112 -3.37 11.35 -27.88
C ARG A 112 -1.99 10.84 -27.50
N GLY A 113 -0.96 11.44 -28.08
CA GLY A 113 0.41 11.26 -27.61
C GLY A 113 0.74 12.30 -26.54
N ALA A 114 1.07 11.84 -25.33
CA ALA A 114 1.64 12.69 -24.29
C ALA A 114 2.93 13.35 -24.81
N ASN A 115 3.19 14.56 -24.36
CA ASN A 115 4.33 15.38 -24.83
C ASN A 115 4.40 15.55 -26.35
N ASN A 116 3.24 15.49 -27.02
CA ASN A 116 3.09 15.58 -28.48
C ASN A 116 3.82 14.47 -29.26
N THR A 117 4.02 13.31 -28.64
CA THR A 117 4.52 12.12 -29.34
C THR A 117 3.53 11.66 -30.42
N ILE A 118 4.05 11.00 -31.45
CA ILE A 118 3.29 10.50 -32.60
C ILE A 118 3.57 9.00 -32.76
N GLY A 119 2.72 8.29 -33.50
CA GLY A 119 2.88 6.87 -33.77
C GLY A 119 1.58 6.09 -33.74
N ARG A 120 1.68 4.76 -33.85
CA ARG A 120 0.55 3.83 -33.87
C ARG A 120 0.33 3.18 -32.52
N PHE A 121 -0.92 2.85 -32.27
CA PHE A 121 -1.35 2.22 -31.04
C PHE A 121 -2.41 1.16 -31.30
N VAL A 122 -2.57 0.27 -30.31
CA VAL A 122 -3.76 -0.57 -30.14
C VAL A 122 -4.53 0.00 -28.96
N VAL A 123 -5.83 0.18 -29.11
CA VAL A 123 -6.75 0.39 -27.99
C VAL A 123 -7.66 -0.82 -27.82
N SER A 124 -7.92 -1.18 -26.57
CA SER A 124 -8.86 -2.22 -26.22
C SER A 124 -9.75 -1.79 -25.06
N MET A 125 -10.95 -2.36 -25.00
CA MET A 125 -11.91 -2.18 -23.92
C MET A 125 -12.27 -3.54 -23.34
N GLN A 126 -12.20 -3.66 -22.03
CA GLN A 126 -12.60 -4.85 -21.29
C GLN A 126 -13.55 -4.47 -20.16
N PRO A 127 -14.43 -5.39 -19.70
CA PRO A 127 -15.15 -5.17 -18.45
C PRO A 127 -14.14 -4.91 -17.33
N ALA A 128 -14.32 -3.85 -16.55
CA ALA A 128 -13.44 -3.62 -15.42
C ALA A 128 -13.66 -4.72 -14.38
N VAL A 129 -12.58 -5.30 -13.88
CA VAL A 129 -12.65 -6.14 -12.69
C VAL A 129 -12.91 -5.22 -11.51
N ALA A 130 -13.98 -5.50 -10.76
CA ALA A 130 -14.29 -4.77 -9.54
C ALA A 130 -13.07 -4.84 -8.61
N GLN A 131 -12.46 -3.68 -8.34
CA GLN A 131 -11.34 -3.59 -7.41
C GLN A 131 -11.89 -3.40 -5.99
N PRO A 132 -11.18 -3.87 -4.96
CA PRO A 132 -11.55 -3.57 -3.59
C PRO A 132 -11.54 -2.06 -3.36
N ASP A 133 -12.38 -1.61 -2.42
CA ASP A 133 -12.38 -0.24 -1.96
C ASP A 133 -11.01 0.11 -1.35
N ALA A 134 -10.57 1.34 -1.59
CA ALA A 134 -9.31 1.81 -1.05
C ALA A 134 -9.47 2.14 0.45
N THR A 135 -8.64 1.52 1.29
CA THR A 135 -8.61 1.80 2.72
C THR A 135 -7.84 3.11 2.98
N PRO A 136 -8.40 4.08 3.72
CA PRO A 136 -7.67 5.31 4.02
C PRO A 136 -6.41 5.06 4.86
N LEU A 137 -5.28 5.62 4.43
CA LEU A 137 -4.04 5.67 5.21
C LEU A 137 -3.92 6.99 5.95
N ASN A 138 -3.81 6.90 7.26
CA ASN A 138 -3.56 8.05 8.12
C ASN A 138 -2.06 8.25 8.33
N ILE A 139 -1.66 9.51 8.45
CA ILE A 139 -0.28 9.87 8.73
C ILE A 139 0.16 9.27 10.09
N GLY A 140 1.34 8.66 10.11
CA GLY A 140 1.94 8.02 11.28
C GLY A 140 1.38 6.62 11.58
N GLN A 141 0.34 6.19 10.87
CA GLN A 141 -0.25 4.87 11.04
C GLN A 141 0.46 3.84 10.16
N MET A 142 1.13 2.89 10.82
CA MET A 142 1.59 1.68 10.15
C MET A 142 0.42 0.70 10.01
N VAL A 143 0.17 0.25 8.79
CA VAL A 143 -0.81 -0.80 8.48
C VAL A 143 -0.04 -2.06 8.08
N LEU A 144 -0.34 -3.17 8.75
CA LEU A 144 0.13 -4.50 8.39
C LEU A 144 -0.99 -5.25 7.69
N ASN A 145 -0.70 -5.85 6.54
CA ASN A 145 -1.69 -6.60 5.79
C ASN A 145 -1.01 -7.66 4.91
N VAL A 146 -1.82 -8.43 4.19
CA VAL A 146 -1.39 -9.54 3.35
C VAL A 146 -2.13 -9.50 2.02
N VAL A 147 -1.43 -9.85 0.94
CA VAL A 147 -2.03 -10.23 -0.33
C VAL A 147 -1.82 -11.73 -0.56
N SER A 148 -2.81 -12.38 -1.16
CA SER A 148 -2.82 -13.83 -1.39
C SER A 148 -3.44 -14.15 -2.74
N LEU A 149 -3.38 -15.42 -3.17
CA LEU A 149 -4.05 -15.85 -4.41
C LEU A 149 -5.58 -15.69 -4.37
N THR A 150 -6.19 -15.61 -3.17
CA THR A 150 -7.63 -15.42 -2.99
C THR A 150 -8.02 -13.97 -2.75
N ALA A 151 -7.08 -13.13 -2.32
CA ALA A 151 -7.21 -11.67 -2.20
C ALA A 151 -5.95 -11.02 -2.82
N PRO A 152 -5.84 -11.03 -4.17
CA PRO A 152 -4.58 -10.72 -4.84
C PRO A 152 -4.27 -9.23 -4.92
N ILE A 153 -5.21 -8.36 -4.52
CA ILE A 153 -5.05 -6.92 -4.59
C ILE A 153 -5.55 -6.31 -3.28
N GLN A 154 -4.78 -5.41 -2.70
CA GLN A 154 -5.18 -4.50 -1.63
C GLN A 154 -4.98 -3.06 -2.09
N ARG A 155 -5.92 -2.17 -1.76
CA ARG A 155 -5.88 -0.77 -2.17
C ARG A 155 -5.91 0.15 -0.97
N TYR A 156 -5.12 1.20 -1.06
CA TYR A 156 -5.01 2.23 -0.03
C TYR A 156 -5.13 3.62 -0.64
N SER A 157 -5.70 4.57 0.09
CA SER A 157 -5.84 5.95 -0.37
C SER A 157 -5.25 6.93 0.64
N PHE A 158 -4.60 7.98 0.15
CA PHE A 158 -4.19 9.11 0.99
C PHE A 158 -4.21 10.42 0.20
N GLY A 159 -4.24 11.54 0.92
CA GLY A 159 -4.16 12.87 0.32
C GLY A 159 -2.91 13.61 0.78
N ALA A 160 -2.26 14.33 -0.13
CA ALA A 160 -1.27 15.35 0.22
C ALA A 160 -1.97 16.71 0.36
N GLN A 161 -1.45 17.54 1.26
CA GLN A 161 -1.91 18.90 1.48
C GLN A 161 -0.77 19.89 1.21
N PRO A 162 -1.08 21.13 0.79
CA PRO A 162 -0.07 22.18 0.68
C PRO A 162 0.71 22.35 1.99
N GLY A 163 2.03 22.48 1.89
CA GLY A 163 2.92 22.63 3.05
C GLY A 163 3.37 21.33 3.72
N ASN A 164 2.78 20.18 3.39
CA ASN A 164 3.14 18.89 3.98
C ASN A 164 3.71 17.95 2.92
N ALA A 165 5.03 17.84 2.84
CA ALA A 165 5.66 16.76 2.11
C ALA A 165 5.42 15.44 2.87
N LEU A 166 5.18 14.35 2.13
CA LEU A 166 4.93 13.04 2.71
C LEU A 166 5.95 12.02 2.21
N THR A 167 6.21 11.03 3.03
CA THR A 167 6.96 9.83 2.65
C THR A 167 6.04 8.63 2.74
N LEU A 168 5.73 8.00 1.60
CA LEU A 168 5.07 6.70 1.57
C LEU A 168 6.14 5.62 1.68
N GLN A 169 6.02 4.75 2.68
CA GLN A 169 6.88 3.59 2.85
C GLN A 169 6.07 2.32 2.68
N VAL A 170 6.54 1.41 1.82
CA VAL A 170 6.03 0.03 1.75
C VAL A 170 7.20 -0.91 1.97
N ARG A 171 7.02 -1.92 2.81
CA ARG A 171 8.00 -2.97 3.07
C ARG A 171 7.33 -4.33 3.02
N SER A 172 7.94 -5.27 2.32
CA SER A 172 7.64 -6.68 2.48
C SER A 172 8.04 -7.14 3.89
N ILE A 173 7.25 -8.03 4.47
CA ILE A 173 7.66 -8.77 5.68
C ILE A 173 8.25 -10.13 5.32
N VAL A 174 8.45 -10.39 4.02
CA VAL A 174 9.13 -11.56 3.47
C VAL A 174 10.48 -11.13 2.89
N GLU A 175 11.55 -11.86 3.21
CA GLU A 175 12.92 -11.47 2.81
C GLU A 175 13.27 -11.82 1.35
N SER A 176 12.58 -12.79 0.76
CA SER A 176 12.85 -13.28 -0.60
C SER A 176 12.28 -12.40 -1.71
N GLY A 177 11.46 -11.41 -1.36
CA GLY A 177 10.69 -10.57 -2.26
C GLY A 177 9.47 -10.00 -1.56
N GLY A 178 8.63 -9.30 -2.30
CA GLY A 178 7.41 -8.72 -1.76
C GLY A 178 6.31 -8.61 -2.81
N PRO A 179 5.15 -8.07 -2.42
CA PRO A 179 4.12 -7.75 -3.38
C PRO A 179 4.62 -6.71 -4.39
N ALA A 180 4.05 -6.74 -5.59
CA ALA A 180 4.18 -5.63 -6.51
C ALA A 180 3.43 -4.42 -5.95
N VAL A 181 3.98 -3.22 -6.08
CA VAL A 181 3.35 -2.00 -5.57
C VAL A 181 3.26 -0.97 -6.69
N THR A 182 2.10 -0.37 -6.85
CA THR A 182 1.87 0.71 -7.82
C THR A 182 1.32 1.93 -7.10
N LEU A 183 2.01 3.07 -7.22
CA LEU A 183 1.53 4.37 -6.76
C LEU A 183 0.84 5.08 -7.94
N ILE A 184 -0.39 5.52 -7.71
CA ILE A 184 -1.27 6.07 -8.74
C ILE A 184 -1.78 7.44 -8.27
N ASP A 185 -1.77 8.44 -9.15
CA ASP A 185 -2.53 9.67 -8.93
C ASP A 185 -4.02 9.35 -9.05
N ALA A 186 -4.80 9.57 -7.98
CA ALA A 186 -6.20 9.16 -7.92
C ALA A 186 -7.09 9.94 -8.91
N LEU A 187 -6.68 11.17 -9.28
CA LEU A 187 -7.45 12.04 -10.16
C LEU A 187 -7.18 11.71 -11.63
N SER A 188 -5.90 11.73 -12.04
CA SER A 188 -5.49 11.44 -13.41
C SER A 188 -5.42 9.94 -13.69
N GLY A 189 -5.37 9.06 -12.69
CA GLY A 189 -5.11 7.64 -12.89
C GLY A 189 -3.71 7.33 -13.40
N GLU A 190 -2.80 8.30 -13.42
CA GLU A 190 -1.43 8.09 -13.84
C GLU A 190 -0.67 7.22 -12.84
N THR A 191 0.04 6.22 -13.34
CA THR A 191 1.04 5.51 -12.54
C THR A 191 2.27 6.39 -12.33
N LEU A 192 2.50 6.79 -11.09
CA LEU A 192 3.63 7.63 -10.68
C LEU A 192 4.87 6.80 -10.34
N ALA A 193 4.66 5.58 -9.82
CA ALA A 193 5.75 4.66 -9.53
C ALA A 193 5.30 3.21 -9.47
N THR A 194 6.22 2.30 -9.76
CA THR A 194 6.04 0.86 -9.62
C THR A 194 7.21 0.24 -8.86
N MET A 195 6.93 -0.70 -7.97
CA MET A 195 7.90 -1.53 -7.29
C MET A 195 7.81 -2.96 -7.82
N SER A 196 8.95 -3.50 -8.27
CA SER A 196 9.03 -4.91 -8.64
C SER A 196 8.85 -5.80 -7.40
N PRO A 197 8.18 -6.95 -7.51
CA PRO A 197 8.08 -7.91 -6.41
C PRO A 197 9.44 -8.52 -6.00
N ARG A 198 10.50 -8.28 -6.78
CA ARG A 198 11.88 -8.65 -6.43
C ARG A 198 12.50 -7.73 -5.37
N LEU A 199 11.84 -6.62 -5.04
CA LEU A 199 12.28 -5.67 -4.02
C LEU A 199 11.50 -5.93 -2.73
N THR A 200 12.18 -5.81 -1.60
CA THR A 200 11.57 -5.95 -0.27
C THR A 200 11.00 -4.64 0.26
N GLY A 201 11.07 -3.55 -0.50
CA GLY A 201 10.50 -2.28 -0.08
C GLY A 201 10.81 -1.10 -0.99
N GLY A 202 10.05 -0.03 -0.79
CA GLY A 202 10.19 1.24 -1.51
C GLY A 202 9.78 2.42 -0.64
N ASP A 203 10.49 3.54 -0.82
CA ASP A 203 10.17 4.83 -0.23
C ASP A 203 9.88 5.84 -1.35
N TRP A 204 8.70 6.42 -1.33
CA TRP A 204 8.29 7.43 -2.30
C TRP A 204 8.12 8.78 -1.62
N GLN A 205 8.83 9.77 -2.14
CA GLN A 205 8.70 11.16 -1.74
C GLN A 205 7.52 11.79 -2.48
N ILE A 206 6.50 12.17 -1.73
CA ILE A 206 5.33 12.87 -2.25
C ILE A 206 5.53 14.36 -1.97
N PRO A 207 5.68 15.20 -3.01
CA PRO A 207 5.84 16.63 -2.83
C PRO A 207 4.67 17.24 -2.06
N SER A 208 4.93 18.33 -1.34
CA SER A 208 3.86 19.12 -0.73
C SER A 208 2.96 19.69 -1.83
N GLY A 209 1.66 19.49 -1.72
CA GLY A 209 0.69 19.95 -2.72
C GLY A 209 -0.68 19.35 -2.45
N ALA A 210 -1.72 19.91 -3.06
CA ALA A 210 -3.03 19.27 -3.05
C ALA A 210 -3.03 18.11 -4.05
N GLY A 211 -3.08 16.88 -3.56
CA GLY A 211 -3.10 15.67 -4.38
C GLY A 211 -3.84 14.54 -3.68
N SER A 212 -4.40 13.62 -4.44
CA SER A 212 -5.02 12.39 -3.94
C SER A 212 -4.37 11.21 -4.63
N PHE A 213 -4.05 10.17 -3.86
CA PHE A 213 -3.24 9.06 -4.34
C PHE A 213 -3.88 7.73 -3.95
N ILE A 214 -3.68 6.74 -4.81
CA ILE A 214 -3.97 5.34 -4.55
C ILE A 214 -2.66 4.55 -4.54
N VAL A 215 -2.51 3.66 -3.56
CA VAL A 215 -1.48 2.64 -3.56
C VAL A 215 -2.15 1.31 -3.79
N GLU A 216 -1.78 0.64 -4.87
CA GLU A 216 -2.19 -0.73 -5.14
C GLU A 216 -1.05 -1.67 -4.75
N VAL A 217 -1.35 -2.61 -3.86
CA VAL A 217 -0.44 -3.67 -3.45
C VAL A 217 -0.99 -4.97 -4.02
N GLN A 218 -0.22 -5.61 -4.90
CA GLN A 218 -0.65 -6.75 -5.69
C GLN A 218 0.23 -7.97 -5.41
N HIS A 219 -0.42 -9.11 -5.25
CA HIS A 219 0.23 -10.40 -5.11
C HIS A 219 1.07 -10.72 -6.36
N SER A 220 2.30 -11.16 -6.15
CA SER A 220 3.27 -11.40 -7.22
C SER A 220 3.01 -12.68 -8.03
N GLY A 221 2.07 -13.53 -7.58
CA GLY A 221 1.86 -14.88 -8.09
C GLY A 221 2.73 -15.93 -7.39
N ALA A 222 3.43 -15.57 -6.30
CA ALA A 222 4.16 -16.51 -5.45
C ALA A 222 3.24 -17.62 -4.90
N SER A 223 3.81 -18.78 -4.54
CA SER A 223 3.00 -19.88 -3.97
C SER A 223 2.61 -19.68 -2.51
N PHE A 224 2.92 -18.52 -1.92
CA PHE A 224 2.69 -18.18 -0.52
C PHE A 224 2.06 -16.80 -0.42
N ASP A 225 1.48 -16.51 0.74
CA ASP A 225 0.89 -15.23 1.07
C ASP A 225 1.98 -14.19 1.34
N GLU A 226 1.86 -13.02 0.72
CA GLU A 226 2.86 -11.96 0.80
C GLU A 226 2.39 -10.88 1.77
N GLY A 227 2.94 -10.94 2.98
CA GLY A 227 2.70 -9.92 3.98
C GLY A 227 3.51 -8.65 3.71
N PHE A 228 2.96 -7.51 4.10
CA PHE A 228 3.61 -6.22 3.96
C PHE A 228 3.20 -5.24 5.06
N SER A 229 4.05 -4.24 5.27
CA SER A 229 3.72 -3.02 6.01
C SER A 229 3.64 -1.85 5.05
N ILE A 230 2.70 -0.96 5.29
CA ILE A 230 2.56 0.32 4.59
C ILE A 230 2.39 1.43 5.62
N ASN A 231 3.14 2.52 5.47
CA ASN A 231 3.10 3.65 6.38
C ASN A 231 3.22 4.96 5.60
N LEU A 232 2.53 5.99 6.08
CA LEU A 232 2.57 7.33 5.52
C LEU A 232 3.13 8.28 6.57
N LEU A 233 4.31 8.85 6.31
CA LEU A 233 5.02 9.73 7.26
C LEU A 233 5.02 11.17 6.75
N THR A 234 5.13 12.13 7.67
CA THR A 234 5.43 13.53 7.31
C THR A 234 6.91 13.72 7.01
N GLY A 235 7.22 14.74 6.23
CA GLY A 235 8.58 15.16 5.97
C GLY A 235 9.25 14.37 4.86
N THR A 236 10.43 14.83 4.48
CA THR A 236 11.25 14.16 3.47
C THR A 236 12.08 13.02 4.07
N ILE A 237 12.57 12.08 3.25
CA ILE A 237 13.50 11.03 3.73
C ILE A 237 14.67 11.66 4.49
N ALA A 238 15.20 12.81 4.04
CA ALA A 238 16.29 13.50 4.71
C ALA A 238 15.92 14.01 6.12
N GLU A 239 14.67 14.46 6.29
CA GLU A 239 14.16 14.98 7.57
C GLU A 239 13.84 13.84 8.55
N ASN A 240 13.31 12.71 8.04
CA ASN A 240 13.05 11.51 8.84
C ASN A 240 14.34 10.77 9.24
N VAL A 241 15.37 10.80 8.39
CA VAL A 241 16.72 10.33 8.73
C VAL A 241 17.37 11.28 9.75
N ALA A 242 17.18 12.60 9.66
CA ALA A 242 17.69 13.55 10.66
C ALA A 242 17.02 13.39 12.03
N ALA A 243 15.72 13.09 12.08
CA ALA A 243 15.02 12.75 13.32
C ALA A 243 15.55 11.44 13.94
N SER A 244 15.96 10.48 13.12
CA SER A 244 16.62 9.23 13.56
C SER A 244 18.13 9.39 13.83
N ALA A 245 18.75 10.44 13.27
CA ALA A 245 20.16 10.76 13.35
C ALA A 245 20.45 11.89 14.34
N VAL A 246 19.67 12.01 15.41
CA VAL A 246 20.19 12.56 16.68
C VAL A 246 21.18 11.52 17.25
N SER A 247 22.26 11.30 16.50
CA SER A 247 23.51 10.77 17.01
C SER A 247 24.03 11.83 17.97
N VAL A 248 23.94 11.51 19.26
CA VAL A 248 24.63 12.27 20.29
C VAL A 248 26.12 12.22 19.94
N ALA A 249 26.67 13.33 19.47
CA ALA A 249 28.11 13.50 19.38
C ALA A 249 28.69 13.30 20.79
N PRO A 250 29.65 12.38 21.00
CA PRO A 250 30.25 12.17 22.31
C PRO A 250 31.15 13.36 22.61
N THR A 251 30.58 14.41 23.19
CA THR A 251 31.37 15.41 23.90
C THR A 251 31.55 14.85 25.29
N VAL A 252 32.69 14.22 25.56
CA VAL A 252 33.02 13.63 26.87
C VAL A 252 32.94 14.74 27.92
N PRO A 253 31.93 14.75 28.81
CA PRO A 253 31.94 15.59 29.99
C PRO A 253 32.83 14.91 31.04
N PRO A 254 33.47 15.67 31.95
CA PRO A 254 34.12 15.07 33.11
C PRO A 254 33.14 14.15 33.85
N PRO A 255 33.59 13.00 34.36
CA PRO A 255 32.71 11.94 34.86
C PRO A 255 31.77 12.51 35.93
N PRO A 256 30.44 12.48 35.69
CA PRO A 256 29.47 12.74 36.73
C PRO A 256 29.65 11.69 37.85
N PRO A 257 29.43 12.04 39.13
CA PRO A 257 29.41 11.06 40.20
C PRO A 257 28.46 9.93 39.80
N ALA A 258 28.93 8.69 39.95
CA ALA A 258 28.20 7.50 39.57
C ALA A 258 26.74 7.60 40.01
N PRO A 259 25.76 7.45 39.10
CA PRO A 259 24.38 7.37 39.52
C PRO A 259 24.28 6.22 40.50
N SER A 260 23.84 6.54 41.72
CA SER A 260 23.37 5.53 42.65
C SER A 260 22.35 4.67 41.90
N PRO A 261 22.44 3.33 41.97
CA PRO A 261 21.52 2.47 41.25
C PRO A 261 20.10 2.91 41.59
N THR A 262 19.35 3.33 40.57
CA THR A 262 17.90 3.45 40.70
C THR A 262 17.45 2.09 41.20
N PRO A 263 16.78 2.00 42.37
CA PRO A 263 16.30 0.73 42.88
C PRO A 263 15.43 0.11 41.78
N ILE A 264 15.86 -1.06 41.31
CA ILE A 264 15.02 -1.93 40.49
C ILE A 264 13.75 -2.12 41.32
N PRO A 265 12.54 -1.80 40.81
CA PRO A 265 11.31 -2.20 41.48
C PRO A 265 11.43 -3.70 41.74
N GLU A 266 11.39 -4.11 43.01
CA GLU A 266 11.75 -5.48 43.45
C GLU A 266 10.76 -6.57 42.97
N ASP A 267 9.87 -6.27 42.03
CA ASP A 267 8.69 -7.06 41.67
C ASP A 267 8.52 -7.14 40.14
N VAL A 268 9.58 -7.50 39.41
CA VAL A 268 9.47 -7.80 37.97
C VAL A 268 9.72 -9.28 37.77
N ASP A 269 8.71 -10.00 37.30
CA ASP A 269 8.80 -11.44 37.07
C ASP A 269 9.20 -11.76 35.63
N LEU A 270 8.61 -11.06 34.67
CA LEU A 270 8.87 -11.26 33.25
C LEU A 270 9.33 -9.96 32.59
N VAL A 271 10.32 -10.10 31.71
CA VAL A 271 10.71 -9.06 30.77
C VAL A 271 10.34 -9.52 29.37
N LEU A 272 9.51 -8.73 28.70
CA LEU A 272 9.16 -8.91 27.31
C LEU A 272 9.98 -7.92 26.49
N ARG A 273 10.60 -8.41 25.41
CA ARG A 273 11.29 -7.58 24.42
C ARG A 273 10.82 -7.96 23.04
N TRP A 274 10.55 -6.98 22.20
CA TRP A 274 10.10 -7.25 20.85
C TRP A 274 10.60 -6.21 19.85
N ASN A 275 10.60 -6.63 18.60
CA ASN A 275 10.73 -5.81 17.42
C ASN A 275 9.72 -6.28 16.37
N LEU A 276 9.91 -5.91 15.11
CA LEU A 276 9.04 -6.34 14.02
C LEU A 276 9.13 -7.85 13.73
N ASP A 277 10.24 -8.50 14.12
CA ASP A 277 10.59 -9.86 13.68
C ASP A 277 10.32 -10.92 14.75
N ASN A 278 10.26 -10.52 16.02
CA ASN A 278 10.06 -11.42 17.15
C ASN A 278 9.62 -10.71 18.43
N ILE A 279 9.04 -11.48 19.35
CA ILE A 279 8.95 -11.17 20.77
C ILE A 279 9.64 -12.29 21.57
N VAL A 280 10.39 -11.92 22.59
CA VAL A 280 11.01 -12.83 23.54
C VAL A 280 10.48 -12.52 24.94
N VAL A 281 9.97 -13.56 25.61
CA VAL A 281 9.47 -13.52 26.98
C VAL A 281 10.50 -14.18 27.87
N THR A 282 11.07 -13.46 28.82
CA THR A 282 12.13 -13.94 29.70
C THR A 282 11.70 -13.87 31.16
N ASN A 283 11.90 -14.95 31.91
CA ASN A 283 11.71 -14.95 33.35
C ASN A 283 12.93 -14.37 34.06
N VAL A 284 12.70 -13.31 34.84
CA VAL A 284 13.68 -12.60 35.66
C VAL A 284 13.31 -12.56 37.15
N SER A 285 12.22 -13.22 37.57
CA SER A 285 11.69 -13.27 38.95
C SER A 285 12.68 -13.80 40.00
N GLY A 286 13.77 -14.46 39.59
CA GLY A 286 14.61 -15.24 40.50
C GLY A 286 14.02 -16.62 40.88
N GLY A 287 12.74 -16.87 40.58
CA GLY A 287 12.01 -18.10 40.89
C GLY A 287 11.63 -18.95 39.67
N THR A 288 10.64 -19.82 39.84
CA THR A 288 10.07 -20.70 38.80
C THR A 288 8.55 -20.51 38.70
N PRO A 289 8.04 -19.35 38.24
CA PRO A 289 6.61 -19.07 38.13
C PRO A 289 5.87 -20.10 37.28
N ASP A 290 4.61 -20.32 37.63
CA ASP A 290 3.66 -21.05 36.79
C ASP A 290 3.07 -20.10 35.74
N LEU A 291 3.42 -20.29 34.47
CA LEU A 291 2.96 -19.51 33.34
C LEU A 291 1.77 -20.14 32.60
N THR A 292 1.13 -21.17 33.13
CA THR A 292 -0.03 -21.82 32.48
C THR A 292 -1.25 -20.89 32.35
N GLY A 293 -1.36 -19.89 33.23
CA GLY A 293 -2.40 -18.85 33.17
C GLY A 293 -2.08 -17.69 32.24
N LEU A 294 -0.91 -17.67 31.59
CA LEU A 294 -0.42 -16.56 30.80
C LEU A 294 -1.07 -16.52 29.41
N ARG A 295 -1.56 -15.33 29.03
CA ARG A 295 -2.19 -15.02 27.75
C ARG A 295 -1.73 -13.65 27.27
N PHE A 296 -1.59 -13.50 25.95
CA PHE A 296 -1.30 -12.24 25.29
C PHE A 296 -2.40 -11.90 24.32
N VAL A 297 -2.94 -10.68 24.38
CA VAL A 297 -4.04 -10.23 23.52
C VAL A 297 -3.66 -8.90 22.87
N GLY A 298 -3.62 -8.85 21.54
CA GLY A 298 -3.23 -7.64 20.82
C GLY A 298 -3.35 -7.81 19.31
N GLY A 299 -3.58 -6.72 18.58
CA GLY A 299 -3.70 -6.78 17.11
C GLY A 299 -4.84 -7.68 16.59
N GLY A 300 -5.88 -7.91 17.40
CA GLY A 300 -6.98 -8.84 17.06
C GLY A 300 -6.62 -10.32 17.18
N LEU A 301 -5.42 -10.64 17.70
CA LEU A 301 -4.92 -11.99 17.92
C LEU A 301 -4.79 -12.27 19.41
N GLU A 302 -4.83 -13.56 19.73
CA GLU A 302 -4.61 -14.07 21.07
C GLU A 302 -3.64 -15.25 21.05
N VAL A 303 -2.68 -15.23 21.98
CA VAL A 303 -1.75 -16.33 22.23
C VAL A 303 -1.87 -16.74 23.70
N ASP A 304 -2.31 -17.97 23.93
CA ASP A 304 -2.46 -18.56 25.26
C ASP A 304 -1.39 -19.64 25.51
N ALA A 305 -1.35 -20.14 26.76
CA ALA A 305 -0.48 -21.24 27.17
C ALA A 305 -0.55 -22.48 26.26
N THR A 306 -1.68 -22.76 25.62
CA THR A 306 -1.82 -23.89 24.68
C THR A 306 -0.94 -23.68 23.46
N VAL A 307 -0.96 -22.47 22.89
CA VAL A 307 -0.09 -22.10 21.77
C VAL A 307 1.38 -22.12 22.21
N ILE A 308 1.69 -21.66 23.43
CA ILE A 308 3.06 -21.73 23.98
C ILE A 308 3.52 -23.18 24.11
N ILE A 309 2.68 -24.11 24.58
CA ILE A 309 3.05 -25.52 24.70
C ILE A 309 3.25 -26.16 23.31
N GLN A 310 2.37 -25.86 22.36
CA GLN A 310 2.49 -26.32 20.97
C GLN A 310 3.75 -25.80 20.27
N SER A 311 4.28 -24.66 20.75
CA SER A 311 5.49 -24.00 20.26
C SER A 311 6.77 -24.83 20.39
N GLY A 312 6.71 -25.99 21.07
CA GLY A 312 7.89 -26.74 21.49
C GLY A 312 8.49 -26.19 22.78
N ALA A 313 7.80 -25.28 23.49
CA ALA A 313 8.14 -24.88 24.85
C ALA A 313 8.30 -26.12 25.73
N PRO A 314 9.30 -26.14 26.63
CA PRO A 314 9.45 -27.27 27.53
C PRO A 314 8.15 -27.47 28.31
N THR A 315 7.91 -28.73 28.64
CA THR A 315 6.81 -29.27 29.44
C THR A 315 6.64 -28.68 30.85
N ALA A 316 7.30 -27.55 31.16
CA ALA A 316 7.33 -26.92 32.46
C ALA A 316 6.93 -25.44 32.42
N LEU A 317 5.81 -25.10 31.75
CA LEU A 317 5.17 -23.81 32.02
C LEU A 317 4.73 -23.70 33.49
N THR A 318 4.41 -24.83 34.14
CA THR A 318 4.07 -24.90 35.57
C THR A 318 5.22 -24.56 36.51
N ALA A 319 6.46 -24.49 36.02
CA ALA A 319 7.65 -24.15 36.78
C ALA A 319 8.73 -23.57 35.85
N PHE A 320 8.46 -22.40 35.26
CA PHE A 320 9.30 -21.85 34.21
C PHE A 320 10.58 -21.23 34.80
N PRO A 321 11.80 -21.78 34.56
CA PRO A 321 12.97 -21.41 35.38
C PRO A 321 13.50 -19.99 35.14
N ASN A 322 14.05 -19.37 36.19
CA ASN A 322 14.74 -18.09 36.10
C ASN A 322 15.83 -18.08 35.00
N GLY A 323 15.93 -16.98 34.26
CA GLY A 323 16.84 -16.82 33.12
C GLY A 323 16.45 -17.62 31.87
N SER A 324 15.34 -18.38 31.90
CA SER A 324 14.81 -19.05 30.72
C SER A 324 13.94 -18.10 29.90
N CYS A 325 13.93 -18.29 28.58
CA CYS A 325 13.03 -17.55 27.71
C CYS A 325 12.36 -18.43 26.65
N PHE A 326 11.23 -17.97 26.14
CA PHE A 326 10.63 -18.47 24.91
C PHE A 326 10.29 -17.30 23.98
N ALA A 327 10.10 -17.59 22.69
CA ALA A 327 9.89 -16.55 21.71
C ALA A 327 8.85 -16.90 20.65
N PHE A 328 8.24 -15.86 20.08
CA PHE A 328 7.35 -15.98 18.92
C PHE A 328 7.90 -15.18 17.75
N ARG A 329 7.69 -15.69 16.54
CA ARG A 329 8.04 -15.03 15.27
C ARG A 329 6.93 -15.20 14.23
N PRO A 330 6.88 -14.35 13.21
CA PRO A 330 6.11 -14.62 11.99
C PRO A 330 6.65 -15.85 11.23
N LEU A 331 5.83 -16.50 10.37
CA LEU A 331 6.23 -17.68 9.56
C LEU A 331 7.44 -17.42 8.63
N GLY A 332 7.80 -16.16 8.38
CA GLY A 332 8.93 -15.77 7.53
C GLY A 332 10.31 -15.97 8.15
N PHE A 333 10.40 -16.27 9.46
CA PHE A 333 11.67 -16.38 10.15
C PHE A 333 11.89 -17.79 10.71
N THR A 334 12.65 -18.60 9.97
CA THR A 334 12.93 -20.01 10.29
C THR A 334 14.14 -20.21 11.20
N GLU A 335 14.83 -19.15 11.58
CA GLU A 335 15.94 -19.19 12.53
C GLU A 335 15.48 -18.80 13.94
N PRO A 336 16.13 -19.33 15.00
CA PRO A 336 15.88 -18.90 16.36
C PRO A 336 16.10 -17.38 16.51
N PRO A 337 15.24 -16.66 17.26
CA PRO A 337 15.46 -15.24 17.48
C PRO A 337 16.71 -15.01 18.34
N PRO A 338 17.40 -13.87 18.16
CA PRO A 338 18.55 -13.53 19.00
C PRO A 338 18.12 -13.46 20.47
N SER A 339 18.90 -14.10 21.35
CA SER A 339 18.59 -14.11 22.78
C SER A 339 18.92 -12.75 23.41
N PRO A 340 17.97 -12.10 24.10
CA PRO A 340 18.24 -10.85 24.80
C PRO A 340 19.18 -11.08 26.00
N PRO A 341 19.81 -10.02 26.56
CA PRO A 341 20.77 -10.14 27.66
C PRO A 341 20.23 -10.87 28.90
N GLU A 342 18.93 -10.76 29.17
CA GLU A 342 18.28 -11.41 30.30
C GLU A 342 18.04 -12.92 30.06
N CYS A 343 18.02 -13.36 28.78
CA CYS A 343 17.80 -14.76 28.44
C CYS A 343 19.10 -15.56 28.43
N GLN A 344 19.26 -16.39 29.44
CA GLN A 344 20.39 -17.33 29.56
C GLN A 344 20.14 -18.62 28.77
N THR A 345 18.87 -19.03 28.61
CA THR A 345 18.52 -20.25 27.89
C THR A 345 17.22 -20.06 27.11
N MET A 346 17.33 -20.00 25.78
CA MET A 346 16.19 -20.07 24.88
C MET A 346 15.62 -21.49 24.90
N ARG A 347 14.52 -21.66 25.64
CA ARG A 347 13.86 -22.95 25.89
C ARG A 347 13.03 -23.40 24.69
N ALA A 348 12.42 -22.45 23.98
CA ALA A 348 11.69 -22.70 22.76
C ALA A 348 11.46 -21.41 21.97
N TRP A 349 11.11 -21.60 20.71
CA TRP A 349 10.68 -20.52 19.85
C TRP A 349 9.76 -21.10 18.79
N TRP A 350 8.83 -20.28 18.32
CA TRP A 350 7.84 -20.72 17.34
C TRP A 350 7.50 -19.64 16.34
N PHE A 351 7.19 -20.08 15.14
CA PHE A 351 6.84 -19.22 14.04
C PHE A 351 5.42 -19.55 13.56
N SER A 352 4.55 -18.55 13.52
CA SER A 352 3.17 -18.66 13.01
C SER A 352 2.64 -17.29 12.60
N ASN A 353 1.69 -17.24 11.67
CA ASN A 353 1.02 -15.98 11.34
C ASN A 353 0.01 -15.54 12.42
N ASN A 354 -0.35 -16.44 13.34
CA ASN A 354 -1.32 -16.17 14.40
C ASN A 354 -0.68 -15.71 15.72
N VAL A 355 0.65 -15.52 15.76
CA VAL A 355 1.34 -15.12 16.99
C VAL A 355 1.76 -13.65 17.02
N VAL A 356 1.50 -12.83 15.99
CA VAL A 356 1.99 -11.44 15.88
C VAL A 356 1.21 -10.40 16.69
N PHE A 357 0.72 -10.76 17.88
CA PHE A 357 -0.14 -9.90 18.73
C PHE A 357 0.51 -8.58 19.15
N TRP A 358 1.84 -8.51 19.19
CA TRP A 358 2.60 -7.34 19.64
C TRP A 358 2.77 -6.25 18.57
N THR A 359 2.24 -6.47 17.36
CA THR A 359 2.43 -5.57 16.21
C THR A 359 1.37 -4.47 16.08
N GLY A 360 0.35 -4.46 16.96
CA GLY A 360 -0.67 -3.42 17.05
C GLY A 360 -0.18 -2.13 17.72
N ALA A 361 -1.09 -1.29 18.24
CA ALA A 361 -0.71 -0.10 19.03
C ALA A 361 -0.23 -0.46 20.45
N SER A 362 -0.86 -1.47 21.04
CA SER A 362 -0.53 -2.08 22.32
C SER A 362 -1.03 -3.51 22.36
N PHE A 363 -0.59 -4.27 23.36
CA PHE A 363 -1.12 -5.59 23.67
C PHE A 363 -1.21 -5.77 25.18
N ASP A 364 -2.19 -6.54 25.63
CA ASP A 364 -2.41 -6.86 27.03
C ASP A 364 -1.69 -8.16 27.37
N VAL A 365 -1.05 -8.17 28.55
CA VAL A 365 -0.58 -9.38 29.21
C VAL A 365 -1.61 -9.73 30.26
N ILE A 366 -2.20 -10.92 30.12
CA ILE A 366 -3.26 -11.43 30.99
C ILE A 366 -2.72 -12.65 31.72
N TYR A 367 -2.94 -12.70 33.03
CA TYR A 367 -2.59 -13.83 33.88
C TYR A 367 -3.80 -14.27 34.70
N ASN A 368 -4.17 -15.55 34.62
CA ASN A 368 -5.34 -16.12 35.29
C ASN A 368 -6.64 -15.33 35.06
N GLY A 369 -6.80 -14.78 33.86
CA GLY A 369 -7.98 -14.02 33.45
C GLY A 369 -8.00 -12.55 33.86
N GLN A 370 -6.95 -12.05 34.53
CA GLN A 370 -6.79 -10.63 34.85
C GLN A 370 -5.69 -10.00 33.99
N THR A 371 -5.95 -8.81 33.44
CA THR A 371 -4.91 -8.01 32.79
C THR A 371 -3.92 -7.54 33.84
N VAL A 372 -2.68 -8.04 33.78
CA VAL A 372 -1.59 -7.66 34.69
C VAL A 372 -0.86 -6.42 34.20
N THR A 373 -0.74 -6.25 32.89
CA THR A 373 -0.19 -5.04 32.29
C THR A 373 -0.64 -4.87 30.84
N THR A 374 -0.53 -3.65 30.33
CA THR A 374 -0.74 -3.30 28.92
C THR A 374 0.56 -2.73 28.37
N CYS A 375 1.14 -3.41 27.39
CA CYS A 375 2.43 -3.07 26.80
C CYS A 375 2.24 -2.24 25.52
N PRO A 376 2.74 -1.00 25.45
CA PRO A 376 2.67 -0.19 24.24
C PRO A 376 3.63 -0.73 23.18
N ALA A 377 3.16 -1.12 22.00
CA ALA A 377 3.99 -1.80 21.01
C ALA A 377 5.21 -0.97 20.55
N GLY A 378 5.14 0.36 20.62
CA GLY A 378 6.24 1.25 20.28
C GLY A 378 7.41 1.26 21.27
N SER A 379 7.28 0.68 22.47
CA SER A 379 8.36 0.70 23.48
C SER A 379 9.45 -0.35 23.24
N GLY A 380 9.15 -1.42 22.50
CA GLY A 380 10.06 -2.56 22.28
C GLY A 380 10.43 -3.34 23.55
N ARG A 381 9.88 -2.97 24.71
CA ARG A 381 10.12 -3.59 26.01
C ARG A 381 8.96 -3.35 26.97
N CYS A 382 8.63 -4.37 27.76
CA CYS A 382 7.63 -4.32 28.82
C CYS A 382 8.10 -5.16 30.00
N GLU A 383 7.88 -4.66 31.21
CA GLU A 383 8.12 -5.37 32.45
C GLU A 383 6.76 -5.81 33.00
N VAL A 384 6.67 -7.07 33.44
CA VAL A 384 5.44 -7.70 33.92
C VAL A 384 5.69 -8.24 35.31
N ASP A 385 4.83 -7.84 36.22
CA ASP A 385 4.70 -8.35 37.58
C ASP A 385 3.53 -9.35 37.61
N LEU A 386 3.76 -10.58 38.04
CA LEU A 386 2.75 -11.64 38.08
C LEU A 386 2.21 -11.75 39.51
N PRO A 387 0.88 -11.66 39.71
CA PRO A 387 0.32 -11.69 41.05
C PRO A 387 0.54 -13.05 41.74
N GLY A 388 1.32 -13.03 42.82
CA GLY A 388 1.52 -14.19 43.71
C GLY A 388 2.66 -15.13 43.31
N VAL A 389 3.58 -14.66 42.46
CA VAL A 389 4.91 -15.25 42.23
C VAL A 389 5.88 -14.69 43.28
#